data_AF-A0A2I0T3F1-F1
#
_entry.id   AF-A0A2I0T3F1-F1
#
_cell.length_a   1.000
_cell.length_b   1.000
_cell.length_c   1.000
_cell.angle_alpha   90.00
_cell.angle_beta   90.00
_cell.angle_gamma   90.00
#
_symmetry.space_group_name_H-M   'P 1'
#
loop_
_entity.id
_entity.type
_entity.pdbx_description
1 polymer ?
#
loop_
_entity_poly.entity_id
_entity_poly.type
_entity_poly.pdbx_seq_one_letter_code
_entity_poly.pdbx_strand_id
1 'polypeptide(L)'
;MPRSDPVVLKALKCIKDLVNADTGTSNLYSLALAANAFAVAGDKALRQKILKRLDKAAIISDDQIFWSQQSKQEEDSLYWYRAPSVDVELTSSILMAHLSKSSLSSDEIRKASQIVSWLTKQQNPYGGFASTQDTVVALEALALYATKTFSKDGPDLQASLSSEGFNQNIRVDNTNRLLLQTVELPAIPQDYTVHVQGHGCLFLQAILRYHIPPPRSDVAFAVSVQTECIAPNATQFPVTIHAR
;
A
#
# COMPACT_ATOMS: atom_id res chain seq x y z
N MET A 1 -24.85 4.64 9.88
CA MET A 1 -25.94 4.02 10.67
C MET A 1 -25.61 4.14 12.15
N PRO A 2 -26.59 4.33 13.04
CA PRO A 2 -26.36 4.37 14.48
C PRO A 2 -25.82 3.03 15.00
N ARG A 3 -24.96 3.06 16.02
CA ARG A 3 -24.43 1.82 16.66
C ARG A 3 -25.55 0.96 17.28
N SER A 4 -26.65 1.58 17.67
CA SER A 4 -27.84 0.92 18.23
C SER A 4 -28.71 0.23 17.18
N ASP A 5 -28.38 0.35 15.89
CA ASP A 5 -29.12 -0.31 14.82
C ASP A 5 -29.08 -1.84 15.00
N PRO A 6 -30.24 -2.54 15.01
CA PRO A 6 -30.30 -3.99 15.20
C PRO A 6 -29.44 -4.78 14.21
N VAL A 7 -29.27 -4.30 12.97
CA VAL A 7 -28.44 -4.93 11.94
C VAL A 7 -26.97 -4.81 12.33
N VAL A 8 -26.53 -3.62 12.74
CA VAL A 8 -25.15 -3.37 13.19
C VAL A 8 -24.82 -4.21 14.43
N LEU A 9 -25.73 -4.29 15.39
CA LEU A 9 -25.52 -5.10 16.60
C LEU A 9 -25.39 -6.59 16.29
N LYS A 10 -26.24 -7.13 15.42
CA LYS A 10 -26.17 -8.54 15.00
C LYS A 10 -24.88 -8.84 14.23
N ALA A 11 -24.48 -7.94 13.33
CA ALA A 11 -23.24 -8.07 12.56
C ALA A 11 -22.00 -8.05 13.48
N LEU A 12 -21.91 -7.08 14.40
CA LEU A 12 -20.79 -7.00 15.35
C LEU A 12 -20.72 -8.22 16.27
N LYS A 13 -21.87 -8.78 16.67
CA LYS A 13 -21.91 -10.03 17.42
C LYS A 13 -21.31 -11.19 16.62
N CYS A 14 -21.71 -11.36 15.35
CA CYS A 14 -21.17 -12.39 14.47
C CYS A 14 -19.65 -12.28 14.28
N ILE A 15 -19.14 -11.07 14.01
CA ILE A 15 -17.69 -10.83 13.87
C ILE A 15 -16.96 -11.15 15.17
N LYS A 16 -17.53 -10.77 16.32
CA LYS A 16 -16.94 -11.05 17.64
C LYS A 16 -16.87 -12.55 17.92
N ASP A 17 -17.92 -13.28 17.60
CA ASP A 17 -17.98 -14.73 17.79
C ASP A 17 -16.92 -15.42 16.90
N LEU A 18 -16.77 -14.99 15.64
CA LEU A 18 -15.73 -15.47 14.72
C LEU A 18 -14.31 -15.22 15.27
N VAL A 19 -14.04 -14.00 15.76
CA VAL A 19 -12.73 -13.63 16.35
C VAL A 19 -12.40 -14.45 17.60
N ASN A 20 -13.40 -14.81 18.40
CA ASN A 20 -13.20 -15.58 19.63
C ASN A 20 -13.09 -17.09 19.38
N ALA A 21 -13.82 -17.62 18.40
CA ALA A 21 -13.72 -19.01 17.98
C ALA A 21 -12.36 -19.31 17.31
N ASP A 22 -11.76 -18.31 16.69
CA ASP A 22 -10.44 -18.40 16.11
C ASP A 22 -9.33 -18.34 17.20
N THR A 23 -8.87 -19.52 17.60
CA THR A 23 -7.81 -19.72 18.60
C THR A 23 -6.42 -20.01 17.99
N GLY A 24 -6.27 -19.94 16.67
CA GLY A 24 -5.04 -20.31 15.94
C GLY A 24 -4.35 -19.16 15.21
N THR A 25 -3.32 -19.50 14.44
CA THR A 25 -2.66 -18.65 13.42
C THR A 25 -3.53 -18.53 12.17
N SER A 26 -4.79 -18.10 12.33
CA SER A 26 -5.73 -18.01 11.21
C SER A 26 -5.81 -16.61 10.59
N ASN A 27 -6.22 -16.61 9.32
CA ASN A 27 -6.54 -15.52 8.40
C ASN A 27 -6.34 -14.09 8.97
N LEU A 28 -5.14 -13.54 8.74
CA LEU A 28 -4.77 -12.19 9.16
C LEU A 28 -5.69 -11.15 8.51
N TYR A 29 -6.12 -11.40 7.28
CA TYR A 29 -7.02 -10.51 6.54
C TYR A 29 -8.36 -10.33 7.27
N SER A 30 -9.01 -11.43 7.67
CA SER A 30 -10.24 -11.37 8.46
C SER A 30 -10.05 -10.65 9.80
N LEU A 31 -8.91 -10.87 10.47
CA LEU A 31 -8.58 -10.18 11.73
C LEU A 31 -8.36 -8.68 11.53
N ALA A 32 -7.71 -8.25 10.45
CA ALA A 32 -7.53 -6.84 10.14
C ALA A 32 -8.85 -6.12 9.86
N LEU A 33 -9.73 -6.73 9.05
CA LEU A 33 -11.07 -6.20 8.80
C LEU A 33 -11.88 -6.13 10.10
N ALA A 34 -11.82 -7.17 10.95
CA ALA A 34 -12.48 -7.15 12.25
C ALA A 34 -11.92 -6.05 13.17
N ALA A 35 -10.59 -5.84 13.20
CA ALA A 35 -9.97 -4.78 13.96
C ALA A 35 -10.46 -3.40 13.52
N ASN A 36 -10.54 -3.16 12.20
CA ASN A 36 -11.07 -1.92 11.66
C ASN A 36 -12.57 -1.74 11.96
N ALA A 37 -13.38 -2.79 11.83
CA ALA A 37 -14.80 -2.76 12.17
C ALA A 37 -15.04 -2.39 13.65
N PHE A 38 -14.29 -3.00 14.58
CA PHE A 38 -14.39 -2.67 16.01
C PHE A 38 -13.79 -1.31 16.36
N ALA A 39 -12.80 -0.84 15.59
CA ALA A 39 -12.30 0.52 15.68
C ALA A 39 -13.39 1.55 15.36
N VAL A 40 -14.11 1.37 14.24
CA VAL A 40 -15.22 2.23 13.83
C VAL A 40 -16.42 2.11 14.80
N ALA A 41 -16.71 0.90 15.30
CA ALA A 41 -17.77 0.67 16.28
C ALA A 41 -17.45 1.22 17.69
N GLY A 42 -16.21 1.64 17.94
CA GLY A 42 -15.75 2.17 19.23
C GLY A 42 -15.53 1.11 20.32
N ASP A 43 -15.43 -0.18 19.97
CA ASP A 43 -15.03 -1.24 20.91
C ASP A 43 -13.51 -1.30 21.04
N LYS A 44 -12.98 -0.40 21.88
CA LYS A 44 -11.54 -0.24 22.09
C LYS A 44 -10.87 -1.51 22.63
N ALA A 45 -11.56 -2.28 23.45
CA ALA A 45 -11.01 -3.47 24.11
C ALA A 45 -10.82 -4.59 23.10
N LEU A 46 -11.85 -4.88 22.29
CA LEU A 46 -11.76 -5.93 21.29
C LEU A 46 -10.82 -5.56 20.15
N ARG A 47 -10.85 -4.31 19.68
CA ARG A 47 -9.85 -3.76 18.74
C ARG A 47 -8.42 -4.00 19.25
N GLN A 48 -8.12 -3.62 20.50
CA GLN A 48 -6.78 -3.79 21.05
C GLN A 48 -6.39 -5.26 21.22
N LYS A 49 -7.34 -6.13 21.58
CA LYS A 49 -7.12 -7.58 21.65
C LYS A 49 -6.71 -8.15 20.28
N ILE A 50 -7.40 -7.74 19.22
CA ILE A 50 -7.12 -8.19 17.84
C ILE A 50 -5.79 -7.62 17.36
N LEU A 51 -5.52 -6.32 17.55
CA LEU A 51 -4.24 -5.71 17.18
C LEU A 51 -3.05 -6.38 17.86
N LYS A 52 -3.16 -6.77 19.14
CA LYS A 52 -2.11 -7.54 19.82
C LYS A 52 -1.85 -8.92 19.19
N ARG A 53 -2.86 -9.54 18.56
CA ARG A 53 -2.68 -10.80 17.82
C ARG A 53 -1.99 -10.54 16.49
N LEU A 54 -2.44 -9.53 15.75
CA LEU A 54 -1.85 -9.10 14.48
C LEU A 54 -0.38 -8.68 14.64
N ASP A 55 -0.05 -7.97 15.72
CA ASP A 55 1.31 -7.53 16.03
C ASP A 55 2.32 -8.67 16.16
N LYS A 56 1.88 -9.89 16.51
CA LYS A 56 2.74 -11.08 16.57
C LYS A 56 3.11 -11.63 15.19
N ALA A 57 2.32 -11.28 14.17
CA ALA A 57 2.52 -11.69 12.78
C ALA A 57 3.07 -10.55 11.91
N ALA A 58 3.45 -9.42 12.51
CA ALA A 58 4.03 -8.29 11.80
C ALA A 58 5.39 -8.68 11.21
N ILE A 59 5.60 -8.33 9.94
CA ILE A 59 6.87 -8.45 9.25
C ILE A 59 7.57 -7.09 9.39
N ILE A 60 8.79 -7.11 9.90
CA ILE A 60 9.61 -5.92 10.13
C ILE A 60 10.88 -6.06 9.29
N SER A 61 11.08 -5.16 8.33
CA SER A 61 12.25 -5.11 7.46
C SER A 61 12.57 -3.66 7.10
N ASP A 62 13.84 -3.26 7.13
CA ASP A 62 14.32 -1.90 6.79
C ASP A 62 13.53 -0.75 7.45
N ASP A 63 13.23 -0.87 8.75
CA ASP A 63 12.41 0.09 9.51
C ASP A 63 10.96 0.23 8.99
N GLN A 64 10.48 -0.75 8.22
CA GLN A 64 9.12 -0.82 7.71
C GLN A 64 8.34 -1.94 8.39
N ILE A 65 7.04 -1.73 8.56
CA ILE A 65 6.14 -2.73 9.18
C ILE A 65 5.00 -3.04 8.22
N PHE A 66 4.77 -4.31 7.95
CA PHE A 66 3.66 -4.78 7.13
C PHE A 66 3.19 -6.17 7.52
N TRP A 67 2.12 -6.63 6.90
CA TRP A 67 1.57 -7.97 7.09
C TRP A 67 1.34 -8.64 5.75
N SER A 68 1.52 -9.96 5.71
CA SER A 68 1.22 -10.77 4.54
C SER A 68 0.38 -11.99 4.90
N GLN A 69 -0.64 -12.27 4.08
CA GLN A 69 -1.49 -13.45 4.26
C GLN A 69 -0.79 -14.75 3.86
N GLN A 70 0.25 -14.67 3.02
CA GLN A 70 1.05 -15.83 2.60
C GLN A 70 2.31 -15.92 3.48
N SER A 71 2.62 -17.12 3.97
CA SER A 71 3.87 -17.35 4.70
C SER A 71 5.04 -17.25 3.74
N LYS A 72 5.91 -16.25 3.93
CA LYS A 72 7.24 -16.07 3.31
C LYS A 72 7.40 -16.86 1.99
N GLN A 73 6.92 -16.31 0.88
CA GLN A 73 7.60 -16.63 -0.37
C GLN A 73 9.02 -16.10 -0.21
N GLU A 74 10.00 -16.97 -0.41
CA GLU A 74 11.40 -16.57 -0.52
C GLU A 74 11.46 -15.38 -1.45
N GLU A 75 12.05 -14.28 -0.96
CA GLU A 75 12.35 -13.10 -1.75
C GLU A 75 13.24 -13.55 -2.91
N ASP A 76 12.63 -13.87 -4.05
CA ASP A 76 13.27 -13.55 -5.32
C ASP A 76 13.37 -12.03 -5.31
N SER A 77 14.52 -11.60 -4.82
CA SER A 77 15.00 -10.27 -4.46
C SER A 77 15.12 -9.40 -5.71
N LEU A 78 13.99 -9.26 -6.38
CA LEU A 78 13.81 -8.38 -7.51
C LEU A 78 13.49 -7.01 -6.91
N TYR A 79 14.39 -6.06 -7.15
CA TYR A 79 14.25 -4.65 -6.76
C TYR A 79 12.94 -3.98 -7.23
N TRP A 80 12.11 -4.66 -8.02
CA TRP A 80 10.81 -4.21 -8.52
C TRP A 80 9.60 -4.92 -7.90
N TYR A 81 9.78 -5.77 -6.89
CA TYR A 81 8.68 -6.51 -6.26
C TYR A 81 7.58 -5.56 -5.75
N ARG A 82 6.34 -5.84 -6.16
CA ARG A 82 5.14 -5.23 -5.61
C ARG A 82 4.40 -6.25 -4.78
N ALA A 83 4.02 -5.87 -3.57
CA ALA A 83 3.26 -6.74 -2.69
C ALA A 83 1.91 -7.14 -3.34
N PRO A 84 1.40 -8.34 -3.06
CA PRO A 84 0.06 -8.75 -3.43
C PRO A 84 -0.98 -7.72 -2.94
N SER A 85 -2.02 -7.50 -3.76
CA SER A 85 -3.08 -6.54 -3.46
C SER A 85 -3.75 -6.78 -2.09
N VAL A 86 -3.90 -8.05 -1.72
CA VAL A 86 -4.44 -8.46 -0.41
C VAL A 86 -3.59 -7.98 0.76
N ASP A 87 -2.27 -7.92 0.62
CA ASP A 87 -1.35 -7.51 1.68
C ASP A 87 -1.37 -5.99 1.88
N VAL A 88 -1.58 -5.24 0.80
CA VAL A 88 -1.81 -3.78 0.86
C VAL A 88 -3.12 -3.48 1.58
N GLU A 89 -4.22 -4.14 1.21
CA GLU A 89 -5.52 -3.95 1.87
C GLU A 89 -5.48 -4.36 3.35
N LEU A 90 -4.86 -5.52 3.64
CA LEU A 90 -4.61 -6.04 4.98
C LEU A 90 -3.87 -4.99 5.84
N THR A 91 -2.70 -4.56 5.37
CA THR A 91 -1.82 -3.64 6.09
C THR A 91 -2.48 -2.27 6.30
N SER A 92 -3.21 -1.78 5.28
CA SER A 92 -3.96 -0.52 5.35
C SER A 92 -5.10 -0.59 6.38
N SER A 93 -5.82 -1.70 6.44
CA SER A 93 -6.88 -1.92 7.43
C SER A 93 -6.33 -1.93 8.86
N ILE A 94 -5.15 -2.52 9.07
CA ILE A 94 -4.46 -2.51 10.37
C ILE A 94 -4.02 -1.10 10.75
N LEU A 95 -3.48 -0.33 9.80
CA LEU A 95 -3.13 1.07 10.00
C LEU A 95 -4.34 1.90 10.47
N MET A 96 -5.48 1.79 9.80
CA MET A 96 -6.71 2.50 10.22
C MET A 96 -7.15 2.12 11.63
N ALA A 97 -7.08 0.83 11.97
CA ALA A 97 -7.40 0.36 13.31
C ALA A 97 -6.46 0.97 14.36
N HIS A 98 -5.16 1.09 14.10
CA HIS A 98 -4.21 1.79 14.99
C HIS A 98 -4.54 3.28 15.14
N LEU A 99 -4.89 3.96 14.04
CA LEU A 99 -5.14 5.41 14.00
C LEU A 99 -6.50 5.86 14.55
N SER A 100 -7.41 4.92 14.81
CA SER A 100 -8.77 5.20 15.30
C SER A 100 -8.85 5.83 16.70
N LYS A 101 -7.72 5.95 17.43
CA LYS A 101 -7.69 6.65 18.72
C LYS A 101 -7.84 8.17 18.51
N SER A 102 -8.49 8.84 19.47
CA SER A 102 -8.63 10.31 19.46
C SER A 102 -7.28 11.00 19.58
N SER A 103 -6.41 10.46 20.44
CA SER A 103 -5.02 10.89 20.66
C SER A 103 -4.10 9.68 20.55
N LEU A 104 -2.97 9.84 19.87
CA LEU A 104 -1.93 8.82 19.71
C LEU A 104 -0.69 9.22 20.50
N SER A 105 0.00 8.25 21.10
CA SER A 105 1.33 8.51 21.69
C SER A 105 2.41 8.63 20.60
N SER A 106 3.57 9.17 20.96
CA SER A 106 4.71 9.25 20.04
C SER A 106 5.14 7.88 19.51
N ASP A 107 5.08 6.84 20.33
CA ASP A 107 5.39 5.46 19.91
C ASP A 107 4.36 4.92 18.90
N GLU A 108 3.08 5.26 19.06
CA GLU A 108 2.03 4.87 18.13
C GLU A 108 2.15 5.60 16.80
N ILE A 109 2.51 6.88 16.83
CA ILE A 109 2.80 7.67 15.63
C ILE A 109 4.02 7.11 14.90
N ARG A 110 5.09 6.76 15.63
CA ARG A 110 6.29 6.10 15.07
C ARG A 110 5.94 4.77 14.41
N LYS A 111 5.16 3.92 15.10
CA LYS A 111 4.71 2.66 14.51
C LYS A 111 3.88 2.88 13.24
N ALA A 112 2.95 3.85 13.28
CA ALA A 112 2.16 4.19 12.10
C ALA A 112 3.02 4.71 10.94
N SER A 113 4.07 5.51 11.21
CA SER A 113 4.97 5.98 10.16
C SER A 113 5.75 4.84 9.50
N GLN A 114 6.15 3.81 10.25
CA GLN A 114 6.79 2.61 9.69
C GLN A 114 5.85 1.82 8.77
N ILE A 115 4.56 1.76 9.08
CA ILE A 115 3.53 1.14 8.22
C ILE A 115 3.28 1.98 6.95
N VAL A 116 3.17 3.30 7.11
CA VAL A 116 2.98 4.24 5.99
C VAL A 116 4.18 4.22 5.05
N SER A 117 5.40 4.14 5.58
CA SER A 117 6.63 3.97 4.81
C SER A 117 6.55 2.74 3.90
N TRP A 118 6.03 1.62 4.39
CA TRP A 118 5.82 0.44 3.55
C TRP A 118 4.75 0.65 2.48
N LEU A 119 3.58 1.16 2.86
CA LEU A 119 2.44 1.38 1.95
C LEU A 119 2.80 2.34 0.80
N THR A 120 3.52 3.41 1.10
CA THR A 120 3.94 4.40 0.09
C THR A 120 4.90 3.81 -0.95
N LYS A 121 5.72 2.80 -0.59
CA LYS A 121 6.54 2.06 -1.56
C LYS A 121 5.69 1.18 -2.51
N GLN A 122 4.49 0.77 -2.10
CA GLN A 122 3.61 -0.05 -2.94
C GLN A 122 2.80 0.77 -3.96
N GLN A 123 2.85 2.11 -3.89
CA GLN A 123 2.17 2.97 -4.85
C GLN A 123 2.80 2.85 -6.24
N ASN A 124 1.93 2.82 -7.25
CA ASN A 124 2.31 2.90 -8.64
C ASN A 124 2.67 4.36 -9.03
N PRO A 125 3.28 4.58 -10.21
CA PRO A 125 3.67 5.92 -10.69
C PRO A 125 2.54 6.96 -10.81
N TYR A 126 1.28 6.54 -10.76
CA TYR A 126 0.11 7.38 -10.89
C TYR A 126 -0.62 7.60 -9.56
N GLY A 127 -0.02 7.17 -8.43
CA GLY A 127 -0.58 7.32 -7.08
C GLY A 127 -1.63 6.26 -6.69
N GLY A 128 -1.89 5.26 -7.55
CA GLY A 128 -2.77 4.13 -7.23
C GLY A 128 -2.00 2.89 -6.75
N PHE A 129 -2.72 1.79 -6.52
CA PHE A 129 -2.16 0.49 -6.16
C PHE A 129 -2.49 -0.56 -7.24
N ALA A 130 -2.40 -1.85 -6.92
CA ALA A 130 -2.51 -2.92 -7.91
C ALA A 130 -3.97 -3.25 -8.27
N SER A 131 -4.93 -3.00 -7.37
CA SER A 131 -6.36 -3.21 -7.60
C SER A 131 -7.19 -1.98 -7.22
N THR A 132 -8.52 -2.09 -7.33
CA THR A 132 -9.41 -1.01 -6.90
C THR A 132 -9.54 -0.97 -5.38
N GLN A 133 -9.69 -2.14 -4.75
CA GLN A 133 -9.99 -2.24 -3.33
C GLN A 133 -8.78 -1.83 -2.48
N ASP A 134 -7.57 -2.30 -2.83
CA ASP A 134 -6.36 -1.89 -2.13
C ASP A 134 -6.11 -0.38 -2.28
N THR A 135 -6.41 0.20 -3.45
CA THR A 135 -6.26 1.63 -3.70
C THR A 135 -7.18 2.45 -2.81
N VAL A 136 -8.47 2.10 -2.73
CA VAL A 136 -9.43 2.82 -1.89
C VAL A 136 -9.02 2.76 -0.42
N VAL A 137 -8.74 1.55 0.08
CA VAL A 137 -8.43 1.33 1.50
C VAL A 137 -7.09 1.95 1.89
N ALA A 138 -6.07 1.86 1.03
CA ALA A 138 -4.77 2.46 1.31
C ALA A 138 -4.82 3.99 1.28
N LEU A 139 -5.51 4.59 0.31
CA LEU A 139 -5.68 6.04 0.27
C LEU A 139 -6.47 6.57 1.48
N GLU A 140 -7.50 5.85 1.92
CA GLU A 140 -8.23 6.18 3.16
C GLU A 140 -7.30 6.12 4.38
N ALA A 141 -6.51 5.06 4.51
CA ALA A 141 -5.57 4.88 5.62
C ALA A 141 -4.48 5.97 5.65
N LEU A 142 -3.92 6.31 4.49
CA LEU A 142 -2.92 7.37 4.33
C LEU A 142 -3.50 8.75 4.63
N ALA A 143 -4.72 9.03 4.15
CA ALA A 143 -5.42 10.27 4.47
C ALA A 143 -5.70 10.37 5.98
N LEU A 144 -6.18 9.31 6.61
CA LEU A 144 -6.39 9.25 8.05
C LEU A 144 -5.08 9.50 8.82
N TYR A 145 -3.97 8.89 8.39
CA TYR A 145 -2.65 9.15 8.97
C TYR A 145 -2.29 10.63 8.87
N ALA A 146 -2.45 11.24 7.70
CA ALA A 146 -2.18 12.65 7.48
C ALA A 146 -3.01 13.53 8.43
N THR A 147 -4.28 13.21 8.71
CA THR A 147 -5.07 13.97 9.70
C THR A 147 -4.52 13.89 11.13
N LYS A 148 -3.79 12.83 11.47
CA LYS A 148 -3.22 12.61 12.81
C LYS A 148 -1.83 13.21 12.98
N THR A 149 -1.10 13.39 11.88
CA THR A 149 0.29 13.89 11.89
C THR A 149 0.45 15.28 11.28
N PHE A 150 -0.63 15.87 10.76
CA PHE A 150 -0.62 17.20 10.18
C PHE A 150 -0.08 18.26 11.14
N SER A 151 0.92 19.03 10.68
CA SER A 151 1.42 20.23 11.35
C SER A 151 1.04 21.48 10.56
N LYS A 152 0.70 22.57 11.28
CA LYS A 152 0.39 23.87 10.69
C LYS A 152 1.60 24.59 10.11
N ASP A 153 2.78 24.31 10.64
CA ASP A 153 4.03 24.99 10.23
C ASP A 153 4.42 24.57 8.80
N GLY A 154 4.02 23.37 8.38
CA GLY A 154 4.25 22.84 7.04
C GLY A 154 5.72 22.56 6.73
N PRO A 155 6.03 22.03 5.53
CA PRO A 155 7.40 21.74 5.17
C PRO A 155 8.16 23.02 4.80
N ASP A 156 9.45 23.03 5.09
CA ASP A 156 10.47 23.85 4.42
C ASP A 156 11.68 22.94 4.18
N LEU A 157 11.72 22.34 3.00
CA LEU A 157 12.68 21.31 2.63
C LEU A 157 13.43 21.73 1.37
N GLN A 158 14.74 21.45 1.35
CA GLN A 158 15.59 21.53 0.18
C GLN A 158 16.13 20.14 -0.12
N ALA A 159 15.77 19.59 -1.27
CA ALA A 159 16.28 18.33 -1.78
C ALA A 159 17.25 18.58 -2.93
N SER A 160 18.46 18.05 -2.83
CA SER A 160 19.51 18.11 -3.85
C SER A 160 19.73 16.71 -4.40
N LEU A 161 19.38 16.51 -5.66
CA LEU A 161 19.59 15.29 -6.43
C LEU A 161 20.85 15.48 -7.28
N SER A 162 21.87 14.67 -7.05
CA SER A 162 23.16 14.78 -7.74
C SER A 162 23.65 13.45 -8.30
N SER A 163 24.32 13.54 -9.44
CA SER A 163 25.12 12.48 -10.06
C SER A 163 26.28 13.09 -10.86
N GLU A 164 27.12 12.27 -11.49
CA GLU A 164 28.21 12.76 -12.33
C GLU A 164 27.65 13.62 -13.48
N GLY A 165 28.07 14.89 -13.54
CA GLY A 165 27.60 15.86 -14.54
C GLY A 165 26.15 16.31 -14.39
N PHE A 166 25.45 15.94 -13.30
CA PHE A 166 24.04 16.22 -13.09
C PHE A 166 23.76 16.72 -11.67
N ASN A 167 23.03 17.83 -11.55
CA ASN A 167 22.58 18.35 -10.27
C ASN A 167 21.22 19.04 -10.43
N GLN A 168 20.26 18.71 -9.57
CA GLN A 168 18.94 19.30 -9.52
C GLN A 168 18.57 19.61 -8.07
N ASN A 169 18.10 20.83 -7.84
CA ASN A 169 17.67 21.29 -6.52
C ASN A 169 16.16 21.53 -6.55
N ILE A 170 15.46 20.96 -5.59
CA ILE A 170 14.02 21.08 -5.41
C ILE A 170 13.75 21.68 -4.04
N ARG A 171 13.05 22.81 -4.00
CA ARG A 171 12.55 23.39 -2.75
C ARG A 171 11.08 23.03 -2.59
N VAL A 172 10.73 22.49 -1.43
CA VAL A 172 9.35 22.15 -1.06
C VAL A 172 8.94 22.96 0.16
N ASP A 173 7.95 23.82 -0.02
CA ASP A 173 7.37 24.63 1.03
C ASP A 173 5.83 24.58 1.01
N ASN A 174 5.18 25.36 1.88
CA ASN A 174 3.72 25.36 1.95
C ASN A 174 3.00 25.77 0.67
N THR A 175 3.65 26.49 -0.24
CA THR A 175 3.04 26.94 -1.50
C THR A 175 3.01 25.83 -2.56
N ASN A 176 3.94 24.88 -2.50
CA ASN A 176 4.09 23.83 -3.51
C ASN A 176 4.07 22.40 -2.95
N ARG A 177 3.79 22.19 -1.65
CA ARG A 177 3.73 20.86 -1.00
C ARG A 177 2.75 19.85 -1.62
N LEU A 178 1.79 20.31 -2.42
CA LEU A 178 0.83 19.46 -3.13
C LEU A 178 1.15 19.32 -4.64
N LEU A 179 2.18 20.02 -5.12
CA LEU A 179 2.60 19.97 -6.51
C LEU A 179 3.58 18.82 -6.70
N LEU A 180 3.25 17.90 -7.60
CA LEU A 180 4.19 16.87 -8.04
C LEU A 180 5.31 17.54 -8.84
N GLN A 181 6.56 17.33 -8.40
CA GLN A 181 7.75 17.79 -9.09
C GLN A 181 8.49 16.56 -9.64
N THR A 182 8.69 16.52 -10.96
CA THR A 182 9.32 15.40 -11.65
C THR A 182 10.65 15.85 -12.24
N VAL A 183 11.66 15.00 -12.12
CA VAL A 183 12.98 15.21 -12.70
C VAL A 183 13.33 14.01 -13.57
N GLU A 184 13.65 14.27 -14.83
CA GLU A 184 14.17 13.24 -15.72
C GLU A 184 15.65 12.97 -15.40
N LEU A 185 15.97 11.69 -15.21
CA LEU A 185 17.34 11.25 -14.93
C LEU A 185 18.09 11.04 -16.26
N PRO A 186 19.27 11.65 -16.46
CA PRO A 186 19.93 11.72 -17.76
C PRO A 186 20.46 10.38 -18.28
N ALA A 187 20.90 9.46 -17.41
CA ALA A 187 21.46 8.18 -17.82
C ALA A 187 21.22 7.05 -16.83
N ILE A 188 21.14 5.82 -17.34
CA ILE A 188 20.96 4.58 -16.58
C ILE A 188 21.82 3.48 -17.26
N PRO A 189 22.62 2.68 -16.52
CA PRO A 189 22.81 2.70 -15.07
C PRO A 189 23.72 3.86 -14.64
N GLN A 190 23.33 4.55 -13.57
CA GLN A 190 24.13 5.59 -12.93
C GLN A 190 23.67 5.74 -11.47
N ASP A 191 24.59 6.08 -10.57
CA ASP A 191 24.28 6.30 -9.16
C ASP A 191 23.76 7.72 -8.94
N TYR A 192 22.59 7.82 -8.31
CA TYR A 192 21.96 9.08 -7.97
C TYR A 192 21.88 9.21 -6.45
N THR A 193 22.39 10.32 -5.91
CA THR A 193 22.31 10.62 -4.48
C THR A 193 21.31 11.74 -4.26
N VAL A 194 20.38 11.55 -3.32
CA VAL A 194 19.47 12.60 -2.87
C VAL A 194 19.85 13.01 -1.46
N HIS A 195 20.15 14.30 -1.29
CA HIS A 195 20.39 14.91 0.01
C HIS A 195 19.24 15.83 0.36
N VAL A 196 18.65 15.68 1.55
CA VAL A 196 17.49 16.49 1.99
C VAL A 196 17.84 17.23 3.27
N GLN A 197 17.56 18.54 3.30
CA GLN A 197 17.77 19.42 4.45
C GLN A 197 16.49 20.21 4.75
N GLY A 198 16.30 20.60 6.02
CA GLY A 198 15.17 21.41 6.47
C GLY A 198 14.24 20.69 7.44
N HIS A 199 12.98 21.14 7.52
CA HIS A 199 11.95 20.57 8.40
C HIS A 199 10.74 20.08 7.60
N GLY A 200 10.25 18.90 7.94
CA GLY A 200 9.09 18.27 7.31
C GLY A 200 9.41 16.87 6.77
N CYS A 201 8.49 16.31 6.00
CA CYS A 201 8.67 15.03 5.33
C CYS A 201 8.55 15.21 3.81
N LEU A 202 9.44 14.56 3.06
CA LEU A 202 9.40 14.51 1.60
C LEU A 202 9.09 13.09 1.15
N PHE A 203 8.17 12.94 0.20
CA PHE A 203 7.94 11.68 -0.49
C PHE A 203 8.70 11.69 -1.82
N LEU A 204 9.57 10.70 -2.01
CA LEU A 204 10.39 10.54 -3.21
C LEU A 204 10.03 9.21 -3.87
N GLN A 205 9.77 9.24 -5.19
CA GLN A 205 9.50 8.05 -5.98
C GLN A 205 10.39 8.07 -7.23
N ALA A 206 11.15 7.00 -7.45
CA ALA A 206 11.92 6.77 -8.67
C ALA A 206 11.18 5.77 -9.56
N ILE A 207 11.04 6.09 -10.84
CA ILE A 207 10.27 5.29 -11.80
C ILE A 207 11.17 4.90 -12.96
N LEU A 208 11.40 3.59 -13.14
CA LEU A 208 12.12 3.03 -14.27
C LEU A 208 11.15 2.22 -15.15
N ARG A 209 11.15 2.48 -16.46
CA ARG A 209 10.37 1.74 -17.45
C ARG A 209 11.30 1.13 -18.48
N TYR A 210 11.21 -0.19 -18.68
CA TYR A 210 12.01 -0.94 -19.65
C TYR A 210 11.25 -2.16 -20.14
N HIS A 211 11.62 -2.68 -21.31
CA HIS A 211 11.05 -3.92 -21.85
C HIS A 211 11.85 -5.12 -21.35
N ILE A 212 11.14 -6.20 -21.00
CA ILE A 212 11.74 -7.50 -20.68
C ILE A 212 11.16 -8.58 -21.59
N PRO A 213 11.93 -9.63 -21.92
CA PRO A 213 11.37 -10.83 -22.51
C PRO A 213 10.29 -11.42 -21.56
N PRO A 214 9.21 -12.00 -22.10
CA PRO A 214 8.18 -12.60 -21.27
C PRO A 214 8.80 -13.70 -20.39
N PRO A 215 8.54 -13.68 -19.06
CA PRO A 215 9.05 -14.71 -18.16
C PRO A 215 8.48 -16.07 -18.55
N ARG A 216 9.23 -17.16 -18.26
CA ARG A 216 8.70 -18.53 -18.37
C ARG A 216 7.60 -18.67 -17.32
N SER A 217 6.36 -18.71 -17.77
CA SER A 217 5.14 -18.40 -17.00
C SER A 217 4.83 -19.35 -15.83
N ASP A 218 4.45 -18.79 -14.68
CA ASP A 218 3.45 -19.35 -13.76
C ASP A 218 2.06 -18.87 -14.22
N VAL A 219 1.45 -19.61 -15.15
CA VAL A 219 0.18 -19.19 -15.76
C VAL A 219 -0.96 -19.34 -14.76
N ALA A 220 -1.60 -18.24 -14.36
CA ALA A 220 -2.84 -18.28 -13.59
C ALA A 220 -4.05 -18.74 -14.45
N PHE A 221 -3.99 -18.50 -15.77
CA PHE A 221 -4.96 -18.94 -16.77
C PHE A 221 -4.29 -19.10 -18.13
N ALA A 222 -4.69 -20.10 -18.92
CA ALA A 222 -4.17 -20.33 -20.25
C ALA A 222 -4.95 -19.52 -21.29
N VAL A 223 -4.26 -18.71 -22.09
CA VAL A 223 -4.87 -17.96 -23.20
C VAL A 223 -4.51 -18.61 -24.53
N SER A 224 -5.51 -18.84 -25.38
CA SER A 224 -5.33 -19.22 -26.79
C SER A 224 -6.01 -18.20 -27.69
N VAL A 225 -5.30 -17.77 -28.73
CA VAL A 225 -5.79 -16.83 -29.73
C VAL A 225 -5.87 -17.55 -31.05
N GLN A 226 -7.05 -17.53 -31.67
CA GLN A 226 -7.32 -18.15 -32.96
C GLN A 226 -7.81 -17.08 -33.93
N THR A 227 -7.35 -17.17 -35.17
CA THR A 227 -7.74 -16.27 -36.26
C THR A 227 -8.17 -17.09 -37.46
N GLU A 228 -9.31 -16.75 -38.06
CA GLU A 228 -9.77 -17.39 -39.30
C GLU A 228 -9.56 -16.43 -40.48
N CYS A 229 -8.69 -16.81 -41.41
CA CYS A 229 -8.49 -16.07 -42.67
C CYS A 229 -9.57 -16.48 -43.69
N ILE A 230 -10.61 -15.66 -43.82
CA ILE A 230 -11.76 -15.95 -44.69
C ILE A 230 -11.47 -15.65 -46.17
N ALA A 231 -10.52 -14.75 -46.48
CA ALA A 231 -10.14 -14.42 -47.86
C ALA A 231 -8.66 -13.96 -47.97
N PRO A 232 -7.98 -14.23 -49.11
CA PRO A 232 -6.55 -13.97 -49.29
C PRO A 232 -6.13 -12.48 -49.27
N ASN A 233 -7.07 -11.53 -49.35
CA ASN A 233 -6.83 -10.08 -49.29
C ASN A 233 -7.65 -9.38 -48.19
N ALA A 234 -8.11 -10.12 -47.18
CA ALA A 234 -8.90 -9.54 -46.10
C ALA A 234 -8.05 -8.59 -45.23
N THR A 235 -8.48 -7.33 -45.10
CA THR A 235 -7.88 -6.34 -44.19
C THR A 235 -8.46 -6.42 -42.77
N GLN A 236 -9.48 -7.26 -42.57
CA GLN A 236 -10.13 -7.53 -41.30
C GLN A 236 -10.42 -9.04 -41.21
N PHE A 237 -10.12 -9.64 -40.07
CA PHE A 237 -10.41 -11.04 -39.80
C PHE A 237 -10.89 -11.20 -38.35
N PRO A 238 -11.80 -12.14 -38.08
CA PRO A 238 -12.26 -12.42 -36.73
C PRO A 238 -11.11 -12.96 -35.88
N VAL A 239 -11.01 -12.45 -34.65
CA VAL A 239 -10.07 -12.92 -33.63
C VAL A 239 -10.90 -13.51 -32.49
N THR A 240 -10.72 -14.80 -32.24
CA THR A 240 -11.34 -15.51 -31.12
C THR A 240 -10.29 -15.71 -30.02
N ILE A 241 -10.59 -15.25 -28.82
CA ILE A 241 -9.72 -15.38 -27.65
C ILE A 241 -10.40 -16.31 -26.65
N HIS A 242 -9.76 -17.41 -26.30
CA HIS A 242 -10.19 -18.30 -25.22
C HIS A 242 -9.25 -18.17 -24.04
N ALA A 243 -9.78 -17.95 -22.84
CA ALA A 243 -9.07 -18.05 -21.58
C ALA A 243 -9.63 -19.24 -20.78
N ARG A 244 -8.77 -20.07 -20.19
CA ARG A 244 -9.13 -21.21 -19.34
C ARG A 244 -8.40 -21.16 -18.00
#